data_AF-A0A486XCE4-F1
#
_entry.id   AF-A0A486XCE4-F1
#
_cell.length_a   1.000
_cell.length_b   1.000
_cell.length_c   1.000
_cell.angle_alpha   90.00
_cell.angle_beta   90.00
_cell.angle_gamma   90.00
#
_symmetry.space_group_name_H-M   'P 1'
#
loop_
_entity.id
_entity.type
_entity.pdbx_description
1 polymer ?
#
loop_
_entity_poly.entity_id
_entity_poly.type
_entity_poly.pdbx_seq_one_letter_code
_entity_poly.pdbx_strand_id
1 'polypeptide(L)'
;MSYIIQMMMLCFGGIILLVTKTNPQIVPNGVVFKSGMVAAIAIFGIAWMSDTYFKFAMPQFKAGITEMVSTYPWTFAFALFAVSVVINSQAATAVMMLPVGIGLGLPAPLLVGLMPATYGYFFIPNYPSDIATVNFDVTGTTKIGKYYFNHSFMVPGLIGVVVACMVGYTIAQIVIR
;
A
#
# COMPACT_ATOMS: atom_id res chain seq x y z
N MET A 1 10.65 -6.85 10.99
CA MET A 1 10.93 -6.60 9.55
C MET A 1 11.45 -5.18 9.29
N SER A 2 10.88 -4.13 9.88
CA SER A 2 11.32 -2.73 9.70
C SER A 2 12.81 -2.49 9.92
N TYR A 3 13.39 -3.05 10.99
CA TYR A 3 14.81 -2.89 11.29
C TYR A 3 15.73 -3.53 10.24
N ILE A 4 15.32 -4.66 9.65
CA ILE A 4 16.14 -5.37 8.64
C ILE A 4 16.26 -4.53 7.37
N ILE A 5 15.16 -3.90 6.94
CA ILE A 5 15.15 -3.02 5.78
C ILE A 5 16.09 -1.83 6.02
N GLN A 6 16.00 -1.17 7.17
CA GLN A 6 16.86 -0.03 7.51
C GLN A 6 18.34 -0.42 7.55
N MET A 7 18.66 -1.54 8.22
CA MET A 7 20.03 -2.06 8.28
C MET A 7 20.57 -2.34 6.87
N MET A 8 19.75 -2.93 6.00
CA MET A 8 20.15 -3.23 4.62
C MET A 8 20.35 -1.95 3.80
N MET A 9 19.40 -1.01 3.83
CA MET A 9 19.50 0.26 3.11
C MET A 9 20.73 1.07 3.54
N LEU A 10 21.00 1.16 4.84
CA LEU A 10 22.18 1.85 5.38
C LEU A 10 23.49 1.13 5.01
N CYS A 11 23.50 -0.20 5.04
CA CYS A 11 24.66 -1.00 4.63
C CYS A 11 25.02 -0.76 3.16
N PHE A 12 24.04 -0.84 2.25
CA PHE A 12 24.26 -0.53 0.84
C PHE A 12 24.70 0.94 0.63
N GLY A 13 24.08 1.88 1.34
CA GLY A 13 24.51 3.28 1.32
C GLY A 13 25.98 3.45 1.74
N GLY A 14 26.40 2.78 2.80
CA GLY A 14 27.79 2.76 3.26
C GLY A 14 28.75 2.17 2.23
N ILE A 15 28.40 1.02 1.63
CA ILE A 15 29.20 0.40 0.57
C ILE A 15 29.35 1.34 -0.62
N ILE A 16 28.27 1.99 -1.06
CA ILE A 16 28.30 2.95 -2.18
C ILE A 16 29.26 4.10 -1.86
N LEU A 17 29.19 4.68 -0.66
CA LEU A 17 30.09 5.77 -0.26
C LEU A 17 31.57 5.33 -0.25
N LEU A 18 31.86 4.12 0.26
CA LEU A 18 33.22 3.58 0.30
C LEU A 18 33.79 3.31 -1.09
N VAL A 19 33.00 2.67 -1.97
CA VAL A 19 33.44 2.29 -3.32
C VAL A 19 33.60 3.52 -4.21
N THR A 20 32.64 4.45 -4.17
CA THR A 20 32.67 5.66 -5.01
C THR A 20 33.57 6.77 -4.46
N LYS A 21 34.02 6.65 -3.19
CA LYS A 21 34.76 7.69 -2.46
C LYS A 21 34.03 9.04 -2.44
N THR A 22 32.70 9.01 -2.46
CA THR A 22 31.87 10.21 -2.43
C THR A 22 32.02 10.91 -1.08
N ASN A 23 32.24 12.24 -1.08
CA ASN A 23 32.26 13.03 0.15
C ASN A 23 30.85 13.00 0.81
N PRO A 24 30.67 12.44 2.02
CA PRO A 24 29.35 12.35 2.64
C PRO A 24 28.66 13.72 2.83
N GLN A 25 29.44 14.80 2.96
CA GLN A 25 28.92 16.16 3.18
C GLN A 25 28.17 16.72 1.96
N ILE A 26 28.39 16.20 0.76
CA ILE A 26 27.67 16.66 -0.44
C ILE A 26 26.33 15.96 -0.63
N VAL A 27 26.12 14.78 0.00
CA VAL A 27 24.89 13.98 -0.20
C VAL A 27 23.63 14.73 0.23
N PRO A 28 23.57 15.37 1.41
CA PRO A 28 22.38 16.13 1.82
C PRO A 28 22.08 17.34 0.93
N ASN A 29 23.11 17.83 0.22
CA ASN A 29 22.99 19.00 -0.66
C ASN A 29 22.44 18.66 -2.05
N GLY A 30 22.44 17.37 -2.42
CA GLY A 30 21.93 16.89 -3.70
C GLY A 30 20.42 17.05 -3.84
N VAL A 31 19.96 17.30 -5.07
CA VAL A 31 18.54 17.50 -5.39
C VAL A 31 17.68 16.30 -4.99
N VAL A 32 18.19 15.07 -5.17
CA VAL A 32 17.48 13.83 -4.81
C VAL A 32 17.26 13.73 -3.30
N PHE A 33 18.28 14.01 -2.49
CA PHE A 33 18.15 13.96 -1.04
C PHE A 33 17.18 15.02 -0.52
N LYS A 34 17.28 16.26 -1.02
CA LYS A 34 16.36 17.35 -0.64
C LYS A 34 14.91 17.02 -0.98
N SER A 35 14.62 16.60 -2.21
CA SER A 35 13.28 16.17 -2.61
C SER A 35 12.80 14.97 -1.80
N GLY A 36 13.70 14.01 -1.53
CA GLY A 36 13.40 12.84 -0.71
C GLY A 36 13.05 13.19 0.74
N MET A 37 13.75 14.15 1.35
CA MET A 37 13.47 14.61 2.71
C MET A 37 12.14 15.36 2.82
N VAL A 38 11.82 16.21 1.83
CA VAL A 38 10.51 16.87 1.77
C VAL A 38 9.38 15.84 1.66
N ALA A 39 9.53 14.87 0.76
CA ALA A 39 8.57 13.78 0.63
C ALA A 39 8.44 12.99 1.93
N ALA A 40 9.55 12.60 2.57
CA ALA A 40 9.54 11.83 3.81
C ALA A 40 8.76 12.51 4.95
N ILE A 41 8.94 13.83 5.14
CA ILE A 41 8.21 14.60 6.16
C ILE A 41 6.72 14.67 5.83
N ALA A 42 6.36 14.96 4.58
CA ALA A 42 4.97 15.02 4.14
C ALA A 42 4.26 13.68 4.34
N ILE A 43 4.92 12.59 3.96
CA ILE A 43 4.44 11.21 4.10
C ILE A 43 4.22 10.88 5.58
N PHE A 44 5.16 11.21 6.45
CA PHE A 44 5.07 10.92 7.87
C PHE A 44 3.83 11.58 8.51
N GLY A 45 3.56 12.84 8.18
CA GLY A 45 2.39 13.56 8.68
C GLY A 45 1.07 12.90 8.25
N ILE A 46 0.92 12.55 6.97
CA ILE A 46 -0.31 11.95 6.46
C ILE A 46 -0.50 10.53 7.00
N ALA A 47 0.59 9.73 7.06
CA ALA A 47 0.57 8.39 7.61
C ALA A 47 0.16 8.39 9.09
N TRP A 48 0.70 9.31 9.89
CA TRP A 48 0.37 9.40 11.31
C TRP A 48 -1.09 9.82 11.56
N MET A 49 -1.58 10.83 10.83
CA MET A 49 -2.99 11.23 10.92
C MET A 49 -3.93 10.08 10.53
N SER A 50 -3.64 9.40 9.42
CA SER A 50 -4.44 8.25 8.95
C SER A 50 -4.44 7.12 9.98
N ASP A 51 -3.26 6.71 10.48
CA ASP A 51 -3.13 5.67 11.51
C ASP A 51 -3.89 6.03 12.79
N THR A 52 -3.86 7.30 13.22
CA THR A 52 -4.59 7.74 14.42
C THR A 52 -6.11 7.64 14.24
N TYR A 53 -6.64 8.16 13.12
CA TYR A 53 -8.07 8.08 12.82
C TYR A 53 -8.54 6.63 12.72
N PHE A 54 -7.78 5.79 12.01
CA PHE A 54 -8.19 4.42 11.77
C PHE A 54 -8.01 3.51 12.97
N LYS A 55 -7.03 3.75 13.85
CA LYS A 55 -6.99 3.08 15.16
C LYS A 55 -8.26 3.31 15.96
N PHE A 56 -8.84 4.51 15.88
CA PHE A 56 -10.11 4.82 16.52
C PHE A 56 -11.32 4.17 15.81
N ALA A 57 -11.39 4.25 14.48
CA ALA A 57 -12.53 3.78 13.69
C ALA A 57 -12.55 2.27 13.39
N MET A 58 -11.45 1.55 13.64
CA MET A 58 -11.29 0.14 13.26
C MET A 58 -12.37 -0.80 13.81
N PRO A 59 -12.83 -0.68 15.07
CA PRO A 59 -13.90 -1.53 15.59
C PRO A 59 -15.19 -1.45 14.76
N GLN A 60 -15.60 -0.24 14.39
CA GLN A 60 -16.79 0.01 13.58
C GLN A 60 -16.61 -0.51 12.15
N PHE A 61 -15.43 -0.32 11.55
CA PHE A 61 -15.10 -0.88 10.24
C PHE A 61 -15.20 -2.40 10.23
N LYS A 62 -14.64 -3.09 11.23
CA LYS A 62 -14.70 -4.55 11.33
C LYS A 62 -16.14 -5.06 11.47
N ALA A 63 -16.97 -4.40 12.27
CA ALA A 63 -18.37 -4.78 12.43
C ALA A 63 -19.14 -4.70 11.11
N GLY A 64 -19.07 -3.55 10.41
CA GLY A 64 -19.78 -3.37 9.13
C GLY A 64 -19.29 -4.30 8.02
N ILE A 65 -17.97 -4.55 7.95
CA ILE A 65 -17.41 -5.49 6.98
C ILE A 65 -17.88 -6.92 7.26
N THR A 66 -17.94 -7.32 8.52
CA THR A 66 -18.33 -8.68 8.89
C THR A 66 -19.77 -8.97 8.48
N GLU A 67 -20.68 -8.03 8.71
CA GLU A 67 -22.09 -8.15 8.28
C GLU A 67 -22.22 -8.26 6.75
N MET A 68 -21.51 -7.39 6.02
CA MET A 68 -21.51 -7.39 4.55
C MET A 68 -21.00 -8.71 3.96
N VAL A 69 -19.87 -9.21 4.49
CA VAL A 69 -19.21 -10.42 3.97
C VAL A 69 -19.99 -11.68 4.36
N SER A 70 -20.62 -11.70 5.53
CA SER A 70 -21.47 -12.82 5.98
C SER A 70 -22.69 -12.97 5.08
N THR A 71 -23.25 -11.85 4.60
CA THR A 71 -24.40 -11.84 3.68
C THR A 71 -23.97 -12.15 2.24
N TYR A 72 -22.83 -11.61 1.80
CA TYR A 72 -22.34 -11.72 0.44
C TYR A 72 -20.83 -12.01 0.41
N PRO A 73 -20.40 -13.29 0.43
CA PRO A 73 -18.98 -13.67 0.55
C PRO A 73 -18.02 -13.03 -0.47
N TRP A 74 -18.49 -12.77 -1.68
CA TRP A 74 -17.71 -12.14 -2.75
C TRP A 74 -17.32 -10.68 -2.45
N THR A 75 -18.06 -10.01 -1.56
CA THR A 75 -17.76 -8.64 -1.12
C THR A 75 -16.51 -8.55 -0.25
N PHE A 76 -15.93 -9.69 0.14
CA PHE A 76 -14.63 -9.73 0.82
C PHE A 76 -13.51 -9.04 0.02
N ALA A 77 -13.58 -9.05 -1.32
CA ALA A 77 -12.66 -8.30 -2.17
C ALA A 77 -12.73 -6.78 -1.89
N PHE A 78 -13.94 -6.23 -1.78
CA PHE A 78 -14.13 -4.82 -1.46
C PHE A 78 -13.71 -4.50 -0.03
N ALA A 79 -13.96 -5.41 0.91
CA ALA A 79 -13.49 -5.27 2.28
C ALA A 79 -11.95 -5.20 2.35
N LEU A 80 -11.24 -6.10 1.67
CA LEU A 80 -9.77 -6.07 1.58
C LEU A 80 -9.29 -4.77 0.94
N PHE A 81 -9.93 -4.34 -0.16
CA PHE A 81 -9.57 -3.11 -0.84
C PHE A 81 -9.77 -1.89 0.06
N ALA A 82 -10.97 -1.72 0.62
CA ALA A 82 -11.29 -0.59 1.49
C ALA A 82 -10.36 -0.53 2.71
N VAL A 83 -10.10 -1.66 3.37
CA VAL A 83 -9.17 -1.70 4.51
C VAL A 83 -7.74 -1.40 4.05
N SER A 84 -7.34 -1.80 2.85
CA SER A 84 -6.01 -1.47 2.31
C SER A 84 -5.84 0.03 2.03
N VAL A 85 -6.84 0.66 1.41
CA VAL A 85 -6.88 2.13 1.20
C VAL A 85 -6.64 2.86 2.52
N VAL A 86 -7.24 2.34 3.58
CA VAL A 86 -7.29 2.90 4.91
C VAL A 86 -5.98 2.68 5.69
N ILE A 87 -5.50 1.44 5.73
CA ILE A 87 -4.34 1.03 6.51
C ILE A 87 -3.02 1.42 5.82
N ASN A 88 -3.05 1.68 4.52
CA ASN A 88 -1.85 2.00 3.75
C ASN A 88 -0.76 0.92 3.85
N SER A 89 -1.17 -0.35 3.94
CA SER A 89 -0.21 -1.46 3.98
C SER A 89 -0.87 -2.78 3.55
N GLN A 90 -0.28 -3.40 2.52
CA GLN A 90 -0.71 -4.70 2.02
C GLN A 90 -0.66 -5.78 3.11
N ALA A 91 0.50 -5.89 3.76
CA ALA A 91 0.75 -6.92 4.76
C ALA A 91 -0.12 -6.73 6.01
N ALA A 92 -0.26 -5.49 6.50
CA ALA A 92 -1.10 -5.22 7.66
C ALA A 92 -2.58 -5.49 7.37
N THR A 93 -3.03 -5.17 6.15
CA THR A 93 -4.39 -5.51 5.70
C THR A 93 -4.59 -7.02 5.70
N ALA A 94 -3.67 -7.79 5.12
CA ALA A 94 -3.77 -9.25 5.09
C ALA A 94 -3.78 -9.86 6.50
N VAL A 95 -2.85 -9.43 7.37
CA VAL A 95 -2.77 -9.88 8.77
C VAL A 95 -4.06 -9.58 9.53
N MET A 96 -4.72 -8.45 9.23
CA MET A 96 -5.97 -8.07 9.88
C MET A 96 -7.18 -8.83 9.34
N MET A 97 -7.29 -8.95 8.00
CA MET A 97 -8.52 -9.35 7.33
C MET A 97 -8.61 -10.83 7.00
N LEU A 98 -7.48 -11.50 6.71
CA LEU A 98 -7.50 -12.93 6.43
C LEU A 98 -8.02 -13.77 7.61
N PRO A 99 -7.64 -13.50 8.88
CA PRO A 99 -8.24 -14.21 10.02
C PRO A 99 -9.75 -14.03 10.12
N VAL A 100 -10.27 -12.84 9.77
CA VAL A 100 -11.72 -12.58 9.73
C VAL A 100 -12.38 -13.45 8.66
N GLY A 101 -11.82 -13.47 7.44
CA GLY A 101 -12.35 -14.31 6.36
C GLY A 101 -12.32 -15.81 6.70
N ILE A 102 -11.24 -16.29 7.33
CA ILE A 102 -11.13 -17.67 7.81
C ILE A 102 -12.18 -17.95 8.89
N GLY A 103 -12.36 -17.05 9.85
CA GLY A 103 -13.35 -17.17 10.93
C GLY A 103 -14.79 -17.21 10.43
N LEU A 104 -15.07 -16.59 9.27
CA LEU A 104 -16.37 -16.63 8.59
C LEU A 104 -16.55 -17.89 7.71
N GLY A 105 -15.57 -18.80 7.68
CA GLY A 105 -15.64 -20.01 6.86
C GLY A 105 -15.49 -19.76 5.36
N LEU A 106 -14.87 -18.65 4.96
CA LEU A 106 -14.63 -18.38 3.54
C LEU A 106 -13.66 -19.42 2.95
N PRO A 107 -13.93 -19.91 1.72
CA PRO A 107 -13.11 -20.94 1.11
C PRO A 107 -11.69 -20.44 0.82
N ALA A 108 -10.68 -21.28 1.09
CA ALA A 108 -9.27 -20.92 0.88
C ALA A 108 -8.94 -20.39 -0.53
N PRO A 109 -9.50 -20.94 -1.63
CA PRO A 109 -9.31 -20.39 -2.97
C PRO A 109 -9.76 -18.93 -3.10
N LEU A 110 -10.85 -18.54 -2.42
CA LEU A 110 -11.33 -17.15 -2.42
C LEU A 110 -10.36 -16.24 -1.66
N LEU A 111 -9.93 -16.65 -0.47
CA LEU A 111 -9.01 -15.86 0.36
C LEU A 111 -7.66 -15.64 -0.33
N VAL A 112 -7.09 -16.68 -0.95
CA VAL A 112 -5.81 -16.60 -1.66
C VAL A 112 -5.96 -15.83 -2.97
N GLY A 113 -7.01 -16.13 -3.74
CA GLY A 113 -7.24 -15.50 -5.04
C GLY A 113 -7.50 -14.00 -4.97
N LEU A 114 -8.08 -13.53 -3.86
CA LEU A 114 -8.37 -12.11 -3.63
C LEU A 114 -7.23 -11.35 -2.94
N MET A 115 -6.08 -11.96 -2.69
CA MET A 115 -4.90 -11.27 -2.13
C MET A 115 -4.54 -9.98 -2.86
N PRO A 116 -4.64 -9.84 -4.20
CA PRO A 116 -4.36 -8.57 -4.87
C PRO A 116 -5.25 -7.41 -4.42
N ALA A 117 -6.44 -7.67 -3.88
CA ALA A 117 -7.31 -6.63 -3.33
C ALA A 117 -6.67 -5.91 -2.12
N THR A 118 -5.66 -6.51 -1.49
CA THR A 118 -4.87 -5.85 -0.43
C THR A 118 -3.95 -4.74 -0.96
N TYR A 119 -3.88 -4.51 -2.27
CA TYR A 119 -3.17 -3.40 -2.90
C TYR A 119 -4.14 -2.23 -3.21
N GLY A 120 -4.87 -1.72 -2.21
CA GLY A 120 -5.77 -0.58 -2.37
C GLY A 120 -5.15 0.78 -2.00
N TYR A 121 -3.97 0.78 -1.38
CA TYR A 121 -3.34 1.99 -0.81
C TYR A 121 -2.92 3.06 -1.81
N PHE A 122 -2.95 2.78 -3.13
CA PHE A 122 -2.76 3.81 -4.16
C PHE A 122 -4.00 4.70 -4.35
N PHE A 123 -5.18 4.26 -3.90
CA PHE A 123 -6.46 4.91 -4.21
C PHE A 123 -6.57 6.31 -3.61
N ILE A 124 -5.95 6.52 -2.47
CA ILE A 124 -5.71 7.83 -1.90
C ILE A 124 -4.24 8.14 -2.16
N PRO A 125 -3.89 9.30 -2.76
CA PRO A 125 -2.51 9.63 -3.10
C PRO A 125 -1.71 10.10 -1.88
N ASN A 126 -1.82 9.38 -0.76
CA ASN A 126 -1.08 9.59 0.46
C ASN A 126 -0.02 8.52 0.72
N TYR A 127 0.05 7.48 -0.12
CA TYR A 127 1.02 6.42 0.06
C TYR A 127 2.45 6.91 -0.24
N PRO A 128 3.46 6.51 0.57
CA PRO A 128 4.83 7.03 0.47
C PRO A 128 5.43 7.02 -0.93
N SER A 129 5.28 5.90 -1.66
CA SER A 129 5.86 5.76 -2.98
C SER A 129 5.21 6.70 -3.99
N ASP A 130 3.91 6.94 -3.88
CA ASP A 130 3.17 7.77 -4.84
C ASP A 130 3.62 9.23 -4.74
N ILE A 131 3.75 9.73 -3.52
CA ILE A 131 4.28 11.08 -3.23
C ILE A 131 5.75 11.19 -3.68
N ALA A 132 6.56 10.18 -3.40
CA ALA A 132 7.97 10.17 -3.81
C ALA A 132 8.11 10.18 -5.34
N THR A 133 7.32 9.36 -6.05
CA THR A 133 7.33 9.31 -7.51
C THR A 133 6.96 10.66 -8.12
N VAL A 134 5.92 11.33 -7.60
CA VAL A 134 5.54 12.67 -8.07
C VAL A 134 6.66 13.70 -7.84
N ASN A 135 7.37 13.65 -6.71
CA ASN A 135 8.47 14.58 -6.41
C ASN A 135 9.77 14.27 -7.16
N PHE A 136 9.98 13.01 -7.58
CA PHE A 136 11.16 12.60 -8.35
C PHE A 136 10.96 12.66 -9.86
N ASP A 137 9.71 12.74 -10.35
CA ASP A 137 9.43 12.80 -11.77
C ASP A 137 9.78 14.17 -12.37
N VAL A 138 10.96 14.25 -13.00
CA VAL A 138 11.46 15.44 -13.70
C VAL A 138 10.69 15.76 -14.98
N THR A 139 9.87 14.83 -15.50
CA THR A 139 9.06 15.04 -16.72
C THR A 139 7.74 15.74 -16.42
N GLY A 140 7.27 15.70 -15.17
CA GLY A 140 5.97 16.24 -14.75
C GLY A 140 4.75 15.47 -15.29
N THR A 141 4.96 14.25 -15.80
CA THR A 141 3.87 13.40 -16.34
C THR A 141 3.09 12.70 -15.23
N THR A 142 3.73 12.46 -14.08
CA THR A 142 3.15 11.90 -12.87
C THR A 142 2.73 13.02 -11.93
N LYS A 143 1.43 13.12 -11.62
CA LYS A 143 0.90 14.23 -10.83
C LYS A 143 -0.30 13.85 -10.00
N ILE A 144 -0.48 14.58 -8.91
CA ILE A 144 -1.74 14.70 -8.18
C ILE A 144 -2.43 15.94 -8.74
N GLY A 145 -3.63 15.76 -9.30
CA GLY A 145 -4.42 16.80 -9.93
C GLY A 145 -5.20 17.66 -8.92
N LYS A 146 -6.22 18.35 -9.41
CA LYS A 146 -7.04 19.27 -8.59
C LYS A 146 -7.88 18.56 -7.51
N TYR A 147 -8.25 17.30 -7.75
CA TYR A 147 -9.16 16.55 -6.88
C TYR A 147 -8.41 15.40 -6.21
N TYR A 148 -8.90 14.99 -5.04
CA TYR A 148 -8.27 13.97 -4.19
C TYR A 148 -8.04 12.64 -4.93
N PHE A 149 -9.02 12.20 -5.73
CA PHE A 149 -8.96 10.95 -6.52
C PHE A 149 -8.49 11.15 -7.96
N ASN A 150 -8.03 12.35 -8.32
CA ASN A 150 -7.52 12.66 -9.64
C ASN A 150 -5.99 12.63 -9.61
N HIS A 151 -5.39 11.46 -9.78
CA HIS A 151 -3.94 11.30 -9.84
C HIS A 151 -3.53 10.19 -10.81
N SER A 152 -2.28 10.24 -11.28
CA SER A 152 -1.75 9.34 -12.31
C SER A 152 -1.82 7.84 -11.97
N PHE A 153 -1.88 7.48 -10.68
CA PHE A 153 -1.93 6.09 -10.22
C PHE A 153 -3.31 5.45 -10.23
N MET A 154 -4.39 6.24 -10.30
CA MET A 154 -5.76 5.74 -10.12
C MET A 154 -6.14 4.70 -11.20
N VAL A 155 -5.98 5.06 -12.47
CA VAL A 155 -6.37 4.19 -13.59
C VAL A 155 -5.50 2.92 -13.65
N PRO A 156 -4.15 3.00 -13.64
CA PRO A 156 -3.32 1.80 -13.66
C PRO A 156 -3.54 0.90 -12.44
N GLY A 157 -3.70 1.50 -11.25
CA GLY A 157 -3.91 0.76 -10.02
C GLY A 157 -5.24 -0.01 -10.02
N LEU A 158 -6.34 0.63 -10.43
CA LEU A 158 -7.64 -0.03 -10.51
C LEU A 158 -7.64 -1.17 -11.54
N ILE A 159 -7.05 -0.94 -12.73
CA ILE A 159 -6.91 -2.00 -13.73
C ILE A 159 -6.09 -3.16 -13.16
N GLY A 160 -4.95 -2.86 -12.53
CA GLY A 160 -4.07 -3.87 -11.93
C GLY A 160 -4.78 -4.71 -10.87
N VAL A 161 -5.46 -4.09 -9.91
CA VAL A 161 -6.17 -4.81 -8.84
C VAL A 161 -7.32 -5.64 -9.40
N VAL A 162 -8.15 -5.07 -10.28
CA VAL A 162 -9.31 -5.77 -10.82
C VAL A 162 -8.87 -6.98 -11.64
N VAL A 163 -7.92 -6.81 -12.56
CA VAL A 163 -7.40 -7.90 -13.38
C VAL A 163 -6.71 -8.96 -12.52
N ALA A 164 -5.85 -8.54 -11.57
CA ALA A 164 -5.15 -9.48 -10.70
C ALA A 164 -6.10 -10.28 -9.80
N CYS A 165 -7.16 -9.67 -9.27
CA CYS A 165 -8.18 -10.37 -8.50
C CYS A 165 -8.95 -11.37 -9.36
N MET A 166 -9.36 -11.00 -10.58
CA MET A 166 -10.07 -11.92 -11.48
C MET A 166 -9.19 -13.13 -11.83
N VAL A 167 -7.97 -12.87 -12.31
CA VAL A 167 -7.02 -13.93 -12.70
C VAL A 167 -6.63 -14.77 -11.48
N GLY A 168 -6.27 -14.13 -10.36
CA GLY A 168 -5.87 -14.80 -9.13
C GLY A 168 -6.97 -15.70 -8.57
N TYR A 169 -8.21 -15.22 -8.55
CA TYR A 169 -9.36 -16.02 -8.14
C TYR A 169 -9.59 -17.20 -9.09
N THR A 170 -9.59 -16.99 -10.41
CA THR A 170 -9.77 -18.08 -11.38
C THR A 170 -8.70 -19.16 -11.22
N ILE A 171 -7.42 -18.77 -11.08
CA ILE A 171 -6.33 -19.73 -10.87
C ILE A 171 -6.50 -20.46 -9.53
N ALA A 172 -6.82 -19.73 -8.46
CA ALA A 172 -7.00 -20.33 -7.14
C ALA A 172 -8.12 -21.37 -7.13
N GLN A 173 -9.24 -21.13 -7.82
CA GLN A 173 -10.34 -22.09 -7.95
C GLN A 173 -9.93 -23.39 -8.67
N ILE A 174 -8.95 -23.32 -9.58
CA ILE A 174 -8.48 -24.48 -10.34
C ILE A 174 -7.46 -25.29 -9.53
N VAL A 175 -6.52 -24.59 -8.88
CA VAL A 175 -5.33 -25.19 -8.25
C VAL A 175 -5.59 -25.60 -6.81
N ILE A 176 -6.27 -24.76 -6.04
CA ILE A 176 -6.55 -24.99 -4.63
C ILE A 176 -7.92 -25.67 -4.57
N ARG A 177 -7.92 -26.99 -4.40
CA ARG A 177 -9.14 -27.79 -4.22
C ARG A 177 -9.28 -28.19 -2.76
#